data_AF-A0A9X5XE62-F1
#
_entry.id   AF-A0A9X5XE62-F1
#
_cell.length_a   1.000
_cell.length_b   1.000
_cell.length_c   1.000
_cell.angle_alpha   90.00
_cell.angle_beta   90.00
_cell.angle_gamma   90.00
#
_symmetry.space_group_name_H-M   'P 1'
#
loop_
_entity.id
_entity.type
_entity.pdbx_description
1 polymer ?
#
loop_
_entity_poly.entity_id
_entity_poly.type
_entity_poly.pdbx_seq_one_letter_code
_entity_poly.pdbx_strand_id
1 'polypeptide(L)'
;MVSTTAAIIASAQRTGGRLFARPGTSGRGPVGGPAHARPALLAILAMAALLFTWDIQHSGYHAFYAQTARSMSESWKGFLFGSFDPGNSITIDKLPGFLWPQALSARIFGFHPWALTLPQVIEGVLSVAVLY
;
A
#
# COMPACT_ATOMS: atom_id res chain seq x y z
N MET A 1 39.11 -49.50 44.00
CA MET A 1 39.00 -49.86 42.57
C MET A 1 39.13 -48.58 41.77
N VAL A 2 40.28 -48.43 41.12
CA VAL A 2 40.83 -47.20 40.54
C VAL A 2 40.71 -47.27 39.01
N SER A 3 40.45 -46.12 38.37
CA SER A 3 40.72 -45.78 36.97
C SER A 3 40.35 -46.76 35.85
N THR A 4 39.41 -46.37 34.99
CA THR A 4 39.60 -46.44 33.51
C THR A 4 38.72 -45.38 32.83
N THR A 5 38.93 -44.12 33.20
CA THR A 5 38.46 -42.94 32.46
C THR A 5 39.67 -42.39 31.69
N ALA A 6 40.01 -42.95 30.52
CA ALA A 6 41.08 -42.37 29.67
C ALA A 6 41.18 -42.90 28.23
N ALA A 7 40.68 -44.10 27.90
CA ALA A 7 41.14 -44.79 26.68
C ALA A 7 40.19 -44.76 25.47
N ILE A 8 39.24 -43.83 25.38
CA ILE A 8 38.51 -43.54 24.12
C ILE A 8 38.56 -42.04 23.83
N ILE A 9 39.73 -41.43 24.05
CA ILE A 9 40.04 -40.03 23.71
C ILE A 9 40.89 -39.95 22.42
N ALA A 10 41.23 -41.06 21.75
CA ALA A 10 42.30 -41.09 20.75
C ALA A 10 41.96 -41.70 19.37
N SER A 11 40.75 -41.56 18.82
CA SER A 11 40.46 -42.03 17.46
C SER A 11 39.61 -41.11 16.60
N ALA A 12 40.23 -39.98 16.21
CA ALA A 12 39.84 -39.07 15.12
C ALA A 12 38.87 -37.95 15.54
N GLN A 13 39.25 -36.69 15.77
CA GLN A 13 40.32 -35.90 15.14
C GLN A 13 40.37 -36.04 13.61
N ARG A 14 39.19 -36.14 12.96
CA ARG A 14 39.08 -35.96 11.50
C ARG A 14 37.74 -35.37 11.04
N THR A 15 37.20 -34.39 11.77
CA THR A 15 36.13 -33.53 11.23
C THR A 15 36.28 -32.08 11.69
N GLY A 16 37.53 -31.59 11.67
CA GLY A 16 37.81 -30.17 11.71
C GLY A 16 37.69 -29.58 10.31
N GLY A 17 36.85 -28.56 10.15
CA GLY A 17 36.90 -27.65 9.02
C GLY A 17 35.89 -27.90 7.92
N ARG A 18 34.66 -27.42 8.12
CA ARG A 18 33.76 -26.94 7.04
C ARG A 18 32.54 -26.15 7.57
N LEU A 19 32.67 -25.47 8.72
CA LEU A 19 31.60 -24.59 9.23
C LEU A 19 31.50 -23.24 8.51
N PHE A 20 32.43 -22.92 7.61
CA PHE A 20 32.35 -21.73 6.76
C PHE A 20 32.88 -22.07 5.37
N ALA A 21 31.97 -22.32 4.44
CA ALA A 21 32.06 -22.01 3.00
C ALA A 21 31.02 -22.84 2.22
N ARG A 22 29.77 -22.40 2.23
CA ARG A 22 29.06 -22.30 0.96
C ARG A 22 29.07 -20.81 0.60
N PRO A 23 29.92 -20.34 -0.33
CA PRO A 23 29.45 -19.28 -1.20
C PRO A 23 28.35 -19.92 -2.04
N GLY A 24 27.16 -20.03 -1.44
CA GLY A 24 25.94 -20.17 -2.22
C GLY A 24 25.88 -18.88 -2.98
N THR A 25 26.38 -18.92 -4.20
CA THR A 25 26.20 -17.89 -5.20
C THR A 25 24.78 -17.41 -5.05
N SER A 26 24.60 -16.19 -4.53
CA SER A 26 23.47 -15.34 -4.86
C SER A 26 23.58 -15.09 -6.35
N GLY A 27 23.35 -16.15 -7.13
CA GLY A 27 22.88 -16.03 -8.47
C GLY A 27 21.60 -15.24 -8.29
N ARG A 28 21.67 -13.95 -8.61
CA ARG A 28 20.59 -13.35 -9.37
C ARG A 28 20.34 -14.33 -10.51
N GLY A 29 19.42 -15.27 -10.28
CA GLY A 29 18.74 -15.95 -11.38
C GLY A 29 18.24 -14.86 -12.32
N PRO A 30 18.11 -15.14 -13.63
CA PRO A 30 17.67 -14.14 -14.60
C PRO A 30 16.55 -13.32 -13.99
N VAL A 31 16.72 -11.99 -13.96
CA VAL A 31 15.70 -11.05 -13.50
C VAL A 31 14.56 -11.14 -14.52
N GLY A 32 13.72 -12.15 -14.34
CA GLY A 32 12.86 -12.72 -15.34
C GLY A 32 12.03 -13.80 -14.67
N GLY A 33 11.11 -13.37 -13.80
CA GLY A 33 10.04 -14.25 -13.32
C GLY A 33 9.27 -14.87 -14.48
N PRO A 34 8.43 -15.88 -14.22
CA PRO A 34 7.69 -16.57 -15.28
C PRO A 34 7.00 -15.56 -16.20
N ALA A 35 7.10 -15.74 -17.52
CA ALA A 35 6.62 -14.78 -18.52
C ALA A 35 5.14 -14.38 -18.32
N HIS A 36 4.36 -15.25 -17.68
CA HIS A 36 2.95 -15.09 -17.35
C HIS A 36 2.69 -14.19 -16.13
N ALA A 37 3.69 -13.93 -15.28
CA ALA A 37 3.51 -13.18 -14.03
C ALA A 37 3.14 -11.71 -14.29
N ARG A 38 3.81 -11.08 -15.26
CA ARG A 38 3.50 -9.69 -15.67
C ARG A 38 2.10 -9.54 -16.27
N PRO A 39 1.68 -10.33 -17.28
CA PRO A 39 0.31 -10.23 -17.80
C PRO A 39 -0.73 -10.66 -16.78
N ALA A 40 -0.44 -11.61 -15.88
CA ALA A 40 -1.34 -11.96 -14.78
C ALA A 40 -1.54 -10.80 -13.80
N LEU A 41 -0.46 -10.10 -13.41
CA LEU A 41 -0.57 -8.88 -12.59
C LEU A 41 -1.42 -7.83 -13.30
N LEU A 42 -1.16 -7.54 -14.57
CA LEU A 42 -1.95 -6.56 -15.33
C LEU A 42 -3.43 -6.95 -15.40
N ALA A 43 -3.74 -8.24 -15.56
CA ALA A 43 -5.11 -8.74 -15.54
C ALA A 43 -5.76 -8.54 -14.15
N ILE A 44 -5.02 -8.79 -13.07
CA ILE A 44 -5.49 -8.56 -11.70
C ILE A 44 -5.75 -7.07 -11.46
N LEU A 45 -4.85 -6.18 -11.87
CA LEU A 45 -5.02 -4.74 -11.73
C LEU A 45 -6.18 -4.21 -12.57
N ALA A 46 -6.35 -4.70 -13.80
CA ALA A 46 -7.48 -4.37 -14.65
C ALA A 46 -8.81 -4.84 -14.02
N MET A 47 -8.83 -6.05 -13.46
CA MET A 47 -9.98 -6.57 -12.74
C MET A 47 -10.30 -5.73 -11.50
N ALA A 48 -9.29 -5.38 -10.70
CA ALA A 48 -9.46 -4.51 -9.53
C ALA A 48 -10.01 -3.13 -9.92
N ALA A 49 -9.45 -2.51 -10.97
CA ALA A 49 -9.93 -1.24 -11.49
C ALA A 49 -11.39 -1.32 -11.95
N LEU A 50 -11.76 -2.37 -12.69
CA LEU A 50 -13.14 -2.61 -13.14
C LEU A 50 -14.09 -2.76 -11.95
N LEU A 51 -13.72 -3.58 -10.96
CA LEU A 51 -14.56 -3.83 -9.79
C LEU A 51 -14.70 -2.58 -8.91
N PHE A 52 -13.62 -1.82 -8.70
CA PHE A 52 -13.66 -0.61 -7.88
C PHE A 52 -14.34 0.57 -8.56
N THR A 53 -14.35 0.63 -9.90
CA THR A 53 -15.10 1.64 -10.67
C THR A 53 -16.53 1.23 -10.98
N TRP A 54 -16.91 -0.01 -10.65
CA TRP A 54 -18.26 -0.51 -10.92
C TRP A 54 -19.29 0.35 -10.18
N ASP A 55 -20.21 0.95 -10.95
CA ASP A 55 -21.25 1.84 -10.45
C ASP A 55 -20.75 3.06 -9.64
N ILE A 56 -19.57 3.58 -9.98
CA ILE A 56 -18.94 4.73 -9.30
C ILE A 56 -19.82 6.00 -9.33
N GLN A 57 -20.74 6.11 -10.29
CA GLN A 57 -21.68 7.24 -10.39
C GLN A 57 -22.69 7.29 -9.23
N HIS A 58 -23.01 6.14 -8.62
CA HIS A 58 -23.95 6.02 -7.50
C HIS A 58 -23.25 5.63 -6.20
N SER A 59 -21.94 5.86 -6.11
CA SER A 59 -21.15 5.51 -4.92
C SER A 59 -21.64 6.28 -3.68
N GLY A 60 -21.88 5.56 -2.58
CA GLY A 60 -22.22 6.16 -1.29
C GLY A 60 -21.03 6.86 -0.63
N TYR A 61 -21.29 7.96 0.07
CA TYR A 61 -20.31 8.68 0.88
C TYR A 61 -20.96 9.29 2.13
N HIS A 62 -20.17 9.51 3.17
CA HIS A 62 -20.63 10.19 4.37
C HIS A 62 -20.80 11.69 4.11
N ALA A 63 -22.02 12.20 4.31
CA ALA A 63 -22.38 13.58 4.01
C ALA A 63 -21.49 14.63 4.71
N PHE A 64 -21.14 14.40 5.99
CA PHE A 64 -20.28 15.32 6.76
C PHE A 64 -18.93 15.54 6.06
N TYR A 65 -18.22 14.45 5.74
CA TYR A 65 -16.91 14.51 5.08
C TYR A 65 -17.01 14.99 3.64
N ALA A 66 -18.08 14.65 2.94
CA ALA A 66 -18.32 15.12 1.59
C ALA A 66 -18.52 16.64 1.55
N GLN A 67 -19.29 17.22 2.49
CA GLN A 67 -19.41 18.68 2.59
C GLN A 67 -18.11 19.35 3.01
N THR A 68 -17.32 18.72 3.89
CA THR A 68 -15.95 19.20 4.16
C THR A 68 -15.12 19.25 2.88
N ALA A 69 -15.06 18.15 2.13
CA ALA A 69 -14.30 18.08 0.88
C ALA A 69 -14.78 19.12 -0.14
N ARG A 70 -16.09 19.41 -0.17
CA ARG A 70 -16.66 20.50 -0.97
C ARG A 70 -16.08 21.86 -0.56
N SER A 71 -16.17 22.25 0.70
CA SER A 71 -15.60 23.53 1.18
C SER A 71 -14.09 23.61 0.92
N MET A 72 -13.36 22.53 1.20
CA MET A 72 -11.93 22.41 0.92
C MET A 72 -11.60 22.58 -0.58
N SER A 73 -12.48 22.14 -1.48
CA SER A 73 -12.29 22.30 -2.92
C SER A 73 -12.48 23.75 -3.41
N GLU A 74 -13.19 24.59 -2.65
CA GLU A 74 -13.49 25.97 -3.02
C GLU A 74 -12.39 26.94 -2.52
N SER A 75 -11.73 26.64 -1.39
CA SER A 75 -10.73 27.51 -0.75
C SER A 75 -9.38 26.82 -0.53
N TRP A 76 -8.26 27.44 -0.94
CA TRP A 76 -6.92 26.93 -0.61
C TRP A 76 -6.62 26.95 0.90
N LYS A 77 -7.15 27.93 1.64
CA LYS A 77 -7.07 27.93 3.11
C LYS A 77 -7.86 26.75 3.68
N GLY A 78 -9.07 26.53 3.17
CA GLY A 78 -9.92 25.41 3.57
C GLY A 78 -9.25 24.07 3.29
N PHE A 79 -8.63 23.93 2.12
CA PHE A 79 -7.87 22.75 1.71
C PHE A 79 -6.74 22.40 2.70
N LEU A 80 -5.92 23.38 3.09
CA LEU A 80 -4.79 23.14 3.98
C LEU A 80 -5.21 22.85 5.42
N PHE A 81 -6.27 23.50 5.91
CA PHE A 81 -6.70 23.41 7.32
C PHE A 81 -7.90 22.47 7.57
N GLY A 82 -8.50 21.89 6.54
CA GLY A 82 -9.67 21.02 6.70
C GLY A 82 -10.93 21.77 7.12
N SER A 83 -11.23 22.88 6.45
CA SER A 83 -12.43 23.64 6.80
C SER A 83 -13.71 22.96 6.32
N PHE A 84 -14.72 22.94 7.19
CA PHE A 84 -16.05 22.43 6.91
C PHE A 84 -16.96 23.48 6.26
N ASP A 85 -16.76 24.77 6.55
CA ASP A 85 -17.60 25.86 6.05
C ASP A 85 -16.86 26.72 5.01
N PRO A 86 -17.57 27.33 4.04
CA PRO A 86 -16.95 28.18 3.02
C PRO A 86 -16.22 29.41 3.60
N GLY A 87 -16.63 29.86 4.79
CA GLY A 87 -16.05 30.99 5.50
C GLY A 87 -14.70 30.68 6.16
N ASN A 88 -14.26 29.42 6.19
CA ASN A 88 -13.04 28.98 6.85
C ASN A 88 -13.02 29.25 8.37
N SER A 89 -14.18 29.20 9.02
CA SER A 89 -14.34 29.48 10.45
C SER A 89 -14.39 28.22 11.33
N ILE A 90 -14.81 27.10 10.74
CA ILE A 90 -15.01 25.80 11.36
C ILE A 90 -14.10 24.80 10.65
N THR A 91 -13.25 24.13 11.41
CA THR A 91 -12.44 22.99 10.94
C THR A 91 -13.06 21.68 11.39
N ILE A 92 -12.71 20.61 10.69
CA ILE A 92 -12.98 19.27 11.19
C ILE A 92 -12.11 18.96 12.42
N ASP A 93 -12.57 18.02 13.23
CA ASP A 93 -11.90 17.52 14.44
C ASP A 93 -10.71 16.59 14.14
N LYS A 94 -10.49 16.23 12.86
CA LYS A 94 -9.51 15.25 12.39
C LYS A 94 -8.43 15.91 11.54
N LEU A 95 -7.28 15.26 11.41
CA LEU A 95 -6.24 15.70 10.48
C LEU A 95 -6.81 15.76 9.05
N PRO A 96 -6.63 16.84 8.29
CA PRO A 96 -7.28 17.02 6.99
C PRO A 96 -6.70 16.14 5.87
N GLY A 97 -5.54 15.53 6.09
CA GLY A 97 -4.80 14.80 5.07
C GLY A 97 -5.61 13.71 4.35
N PHE A 98 -6.53 13.04 5.04
CA PHE A 98 -7.36 12.00 4.43
C PHE A 98 -8.41 12.55 3.44
N LEU A 99 -8.73 13.85 3.51
CA LEU A 99 -9.64 14.52 2.59
C LEU A 99 -8.94 15.23 1.43
N TRP A 100 -7.62 15.42 1.49
CA TRP A 100 -6.89 16.12 0.42
C TRP A 100 -7.09 15.48 -0.96
N PRO A 101 -7.01 14.13 -1.12
CA PRO A 101 -7.25 13.52 -2.43
C PRO A 101 -8.67 13.79 -2.94
N GLN A 102 -9.67 13.67 -2.06
CA GLN A 102 -11.09 13.91 -2.41
C GLN A 102 -11.35 15.38 -2.75
N ALA A 103 -10.84 16.32 -1.96
CA ALA A 103 -11.00 17.75 -2.18
C ALA A 103 -10.30 18.21 -3.46
N LEU A 104 -9.11 17.65 -3.77
CA LEU A 104 -8.40 17.93 -5.01
C LEU A 104 -9.15 17.36 -6.22
N SER A 105 -9.65 16.13 -6.12
CA SER A 105 -10.47 15.51 -7.17
C SER A 105 -11.74 16.33 -7.43
N ALA A 106 -12.46 16.73 -6.38
CA ALA A 106 -13.64 17.58 -6.49
C ALA A 106 -13.31 18.98 -7.08
N ARG A 107 -12.13 19.53 -6.78
CA ARG A 107 -11.67 20.80 -7.37
C ARG A 107 -11.38 20.68 -8.87
N ILE A 108 -10.84 19.54 -9.32
CA ILE A 108 -10.49 19.31 -10.74
C ILE A 108 -11.73 18.93 -11.57
N PHE A 109 -12.55 18.02 -11.06
CA PHE A 109 -13.64 17.41 -11.81
C PHE A 109 -15.03 17.96 -11.47
N GLY A 110 -15.15 18.74 -10.40
CA GLY A 110 -16.42 19.18 -9.84
C GLY A 110 -16.92 18.25 -8.73
N PHE A 111 -17.87 18.75 -7.94
CA PHE A 111 -18.43 18.01 -6.80
C PHE A 111 -19.49 16.99 -7.25
N HIS A 112 -19.06 15.75 -7.50
CA HIS A 112 -19.88 14.65 -7.99
C HIS A 112 -19.54 13.36 -7.22
N PRO A 113 -20.46 12.39 -7.05
CA PRO A 113 -20.18 11.13 -6.35
C PRO A 113 -18.92 10.43 -6.88
N TRP A 114 -18.82 10.27 -8.20
CA TRP A 114 -17.68 9.60 -8.82
C TRP A 114 -16.36 10.35 -8.63
N ALA A 115 -16.40 11.69 -8.64
CA ALA A 115 -15.20 12.50 -8.43
C ALA A 115 -14.71 12.38 -6.98
N LEU A 116 -15.63 12.28 -6.01
CA LEU A 116 -15.30 12.11 -4.61
C LEU A 116 -14.68 10.75 -4.29
N THR A 117 -15.09 9.69 -4.99
CA THR A 117 -14.61 8.31 -4.74
C THR A 117 -13.49 7.86 -5.66
N LEU A 118 -13.23 8.59 -6.75
CA LEU A 118 -12.14 8.30 -7.68
C LEU A 118 -10.76 8.14 -7.00
N PRO A 119 -10.35 9.00 -6.04
CA PRO A 119 -9.08 8.81 -5.34
C PRO A 119 -9.01 7.48 -4.60
N GLN A 120 -10.08 7.05 -3.93
CA GLN A 120 -10.14 5.78 -3.22
C GLN A 120 -10.06 4.58 -4.17
N VAL A 121 -10.65 4.69 -5.37
CA VAL A 121 -10.47 3.69 -6.42
C VAL A 121 -8.99 3.57 -6.80
N ILE A 122 -8.32 4.70 -7.03
CA ILE A 122 -6.91 4.73 -7.40
C ILE A 122 -6.05 4.14 -6.27
N GLU A 123 -6.26 4.57 -5.03
CA GLU A 123 -5.59 4.06 -3.83
C GLU A 123 -5.80 2.55 -3.66
N GLY A 124 -7.03 2.05 -3.93
CA GLY A 124 -7.35 0.63 -3.91
C GLY A 124 -6.57 -0.17 -4.95
N VAL A 125 -6.55 0.29 -6.21
CA VAL A 125 -5.78 -0.39 -7.28
C VAL A 125 -4.28 -0.36 -6.98
N LEU A 126 -3.75 0.77 -6.51
CA LEU A 126 -2.36 0.89 -6.11
C LEU A 126 -2.00 -0.04 -4.95
N SER A 127 -2.92 -0.23 -4.00
CA SER A 127 -2.71 -1.18 -2.90
C SER A 127 -2.57 -2.61 -3.41
N VAL A 128 -3.38 -3.02 -4.40
CA VAL A 128 -3.23 -4.33 -5.06
C VAL A 128 -1.87 -4.45 -5.75
N ALA A 129 -1.41 -3.39 -6.42
CA ALA A 129 -0.11 -3.36 -7.08
C ALA A 129 1.06 -3.48 -6.08
N VAL A 130 0.94 -2.88 -4.90
CA VAL A 130 1.97 -2.92 -3.85
C VAL A 130 2.04 -4.28 -3.14
N LEU A 131 0.91 -4.99 -3.05
CA LEU A 131 0.85 -6.31 -2.40
C LEU A 131 1.39 -7.46 -3.27
N TYR A 132 1.54 -7.24 -4.58
CA TYR A 132 2.13 -8.21 -5.52
C TYR A 132 3.66 -8.22 -5.43
#